data_AF-A0A9E6DXB2-F1
#
_entry.id   AF-A0A9E6DXB2-F1
#
_cell.length_a   1.000
_cell.length_b   1.000
_cell.length_c   1.000
_cell.angle_alpha   90.00
_cell.angle_beta   90.00
_cell.angle_gamma   90.00
#
_symmetry.space_group_name_H-M   'P 1'
#
loop_
_entity.id
_entity.type
_entity.pdbx_description
1 polymer ?
#
loop_
_entity_poly.entity_id
_entity_poly.type
_entity_poly.pdbx_seq_one_letter_code
_entity_poly.pdbx_strand_id
1 'polypeptide(L)'
;MSVKPFTKLLVANRSEIAIRICRAATELGIKTVAIYSHEDRFALHRFKADESYLVGEGKRPVQAYLDIEDIIRIAQESGVDAIHPGYGFLCENPDFVKACEAANIKFIGPSSDIMEKFGNKVSARYVADAANVPTVPATGPLPDAIELVAEMASKVGYPLMLKASWGGGGRGMRVIENEAELQAQVDSGKRESKAAFGNDEVYLERLIRRARHIEVQILADHHGNVVHLFERECSMQRRNQKVVERAPAPYLSDEERQEICMSALQLMKSAGYENAGTVEFLWDVDDGQYY
;
A
#
# COMPACT_ATOMS: atom_id res chain seq x y z
N MET A 1 17.01 -16.29 21.26
CA MET A 1 18.05 -15.33 20.77
C MET A 1 17.80 -14.00 21.47
N SER A 2 18.82 -13.32 21.99
CA SER A 2 18.61 -11.99 22.58
C SER A 2 18.28 -11.00 21.47
N VAL A 3 17.15 -10.31 21.58
CA VAL A 3 16.79 -9.22 20.66
C VAL A 3 17.86 -8.14 20.79
N LYS A 4 18.59 -7.84 19.70
CA LYS A 4 19.52 -6.71 19.66
C LYS A 4 18.70 -5.45 19.37
N PRO A 5 18.62 -4.48 20.29
CA PRO A 5 17.89 -3.24 20.03
C PRO A 5 18.55 -2.46 18.89
N PHE A 6 17.74 -1.77 18.09
CA PHE A 6 18.24 -0.78 17.15
C PHE A 6 18.83 0.40 17.90
N THR A 7 19.92 0.96 17.38
CA THR A 7 20.63 2.11 17.95
C THR A 7 20.57 3.32 17.03
N LYS A 8 20.45 3.09 15.71
CA LYS A 8 20.30 4.14 14.71
C LYS A 8 19.35 3.72 13.58
N LEU A 9 18.43 4.60 13.21
CA LEU A 9 17.37 4.41 12.22
C LEU A 9 17.44 5.49 11.14
N LEU A 10 17.46 5.09 9.87
CA LEU A 10 17.25 6.01 8.76
C LEU A 10 15.78 6.06 8.36
N VAL A 11 15.28 7.26 8.08
CA VAL A 11 13.92 7.46 7.56
C VAL A 11 14.00 7.78 6.07
N ALA A 12 13.61 6.82 5.22
CA ALA A 12 13.65 6.93 3.77
C ALA A 12 12.39 7.63 3.23
N ASN A 13 12.10 8.82 3.78
CA ASN A 13 10.93 9.62 3.43
C ASN A 13 11.16 11.11 3.74
N ARG A 14 10.13 11.94 3.58
CA ARG A 14 10.16 13.39 3.80
C ARG A 14 8.94 13.89 4.56
N SER A 15 8.92 15.19 4.88
CA SER A 15 7.75 15.87 5.42
C SER A 15 7.26 15.27 6.76
N GLU A 16 5.95 15.26 6.99
CA GLU A 16 5.33 14.91 8.27
C GLU A 16 5.62 13.46 8.70
N ILE A 17 5.58 12.49 7.78
CA ILE A 17 5.78 11.09 8.13
C ILE A 17 7.21 10.85 8.60
N ALA A 18 8.19 11.53 7.99
CA ALA A 18 9.57 11.47 8.44
C ALA A 18 9.71 12.00 9.88
N ILE A 19 9.05 13.12 10.19
CA ILE A 19 9.03 13.70 11.54
C ILE A 19 8.33 12.76 12.54
N ARG A 20 7.20 12.16 12.13
CA ARG A 20 6.43 11.20 12.94
C ARG A 20 7.26 9.98 13.34
N ILE A 21 8.09 9.49 12.42
CA ILE A 21 9.01 8.36 12.67
C ILE A 21 10.17 8.80 13.55
N CYS A 22 10.80 9.96 13.26
CA CYS A 22 11.88 10.48 14.10
C CYS A 22 11.44 10.65 15.55
N ARG A 23 10.23 11.19 15.81
CA ARG A 23 9.67 11.29 17.17
C ARG A 23 9.62 9.95 17.89
N ALA A 24 9.06 8.92 17.24
CA ALA A 24 8.97 7.59 17.83
C ALA A 24 10.35 6.97 18.10
N ALA A 25 11.30 7.13 17.17
CA ALA A 25 12.68 6.66 17.34
C ALA A 25 13.37 7.37 18.51
N THR A 26 13.24 8.70 18.61
CA THR A 26 13.79 9.49 19.71
C THR A 26 13.19 9.10 21.06
N GLU A 27 11.88 8.87 21.14
CA GLU A 27 11.20 8.38 22.37
C GLU A 27 11.72 7.00 22.82
N LEU A 28 12.19 6.18 21.87
CA LEU A 28 12.81 4.87 22.13
C LEU A 28 14.34 4.96 22.36
N GLY A 29 14.94 6.15 22.32
CA GLY A 29 16.38 6.35 22.48
C GLY A 29 17.22 5.95 21.25
N ILE A 30 16.59 5.84 20.08
CA ILE A 30 17.21 5.47 18.80
C ILE A 30 17.65 6.75 18.08
N LYS A 31 18.90 6.82 17.62
CA LYS A 31 19.40 7.94 16.80
C LYS A 31 18.75 7.93 15.42
N THR A 32 18.54 9.10 14.85
CA THR A 32 17.75 9.28 13.64
C THR A 32 18.57 9.89 12.51
N VAL A 33 18.39 9.34 11.30
CA VAL A 33 19.00 9.83 10.06
C VAL A 33 17.90 10.22 9.09
N ALA A 34 17.95 11.46 8.57
CA ALA A 34 17.05 11.91 7.51
C ALA A 34 17.77 12.01 6.16
N ILE A 35 17.04 11.75 5.07
CA ILE A 35 17.48 12.06 3.71
C ILE A 35 16.72 13.26 3.16
N TYR A 36 17.35 14.07 2.31
CA TYR A 36 16.70 15.20 1.64
C TYR A 36 17.20 15.40 0.22
N SER A 37 16.29 15.76 -0.70
CA SER A 37 16.68 16.22 -2.05
C SER A 37 17.23 17.65 -1.97
N HIS A 38 17.95 18.10 -3.01
CA HIS A 38 18.48 19.48 -3.04
C HIS A 38 17.36 20.54 -2.88
N GLU A 39 16.20 20.29 -3.48
CA GLU A 39 15.03 21.17 -3.40
C GLU A 39 14.38 21.16 -2.01
N ASP A 40 14.48 20.05 -1.27
CA ASP A 40 14.03 19.93 0.12
C ASP A 40 15.09 20.34 1.15
N ARG A 41 16.16 21.04 0.77
CA ARG A 41 17.22 21.50 1.70
C ARG A 41 16.73 22.36 2.87
N PHE A 42 15.56 22.98 2.74
CA PHE A 42 14.91 23.76 3.80
C PHE A 42 13.73 23.04 4.46
N ALA A 43 13.44 21.79 4.10
CA ALA A 43 12.34 21.03 4.65
C ALA A 43 12.55 20.72 6.13
N LEU A 44 11.47 20.78 6.90
CA LEU A 44 11.53 20.68 8.36
C LEU A 44 12.08 19.33 8.84
N HIS A 45 11.76 18.23 8.16
CA HIS A 45 12.16 16.88 8.58
C HIS A 45 13.68 16.70 8.62
N ARG A 46 14.42 17.40 7.73
CA ARG A 46 15.88 17.43 7.71
C ARG A 46 16.47 17.85 9.07
N PHE A 47 15.85 18.84 9.72
CA PHE A 47 16.31 19.42 10.98
C PHE A 47 15.68 18.77 12.22
N LYS A 48 14.86 17.72 12.03
CA LYS A 48 14.23 16.95 13.11
C LYS A 48 14.91 15.60 13.34
N ALA A 49 15.91 15.25 12.55
CA ALA A 49 16.77 14.10 12.76
C ALA A 49 18.11 14.53 13.40
N ASP A 50 18.82 13.58 14.01
CA ASP A 50 20.14 13.81 14.62
C ASP A 50 21.22 14.11 13.57
N GLU A 51 21.11 13.47 12.40
CA GLU A 51 21.96 13.73 11.23
C GLU A 51 21.12 13.67 9.93
N SER A 52 21.59 14.35 8.88
CA SER A 52 20.89 14.36 7.59
C SER A 52 21.82 14.46 6.39
N TYR A 53 21.46 13.77 5.31
CA TYR A 53 22.29 13.64 4.10
C TYR A 53 21.51 13.98 2.84
N LEU A 54 22.19 14.62 1.89
CA LEU A 54 21.66 14.85 0.54
C LEU A 54 21.51 13.50 -0.16
N VAL A 55 20.37 13.26 -0.80
CA VAL A 55 20.10 12.06 -1.60
C VAL A 55 19.78 12.45 -3.05
N GLY A 56 20.17 11.60 -3.99
CA GLY A 56 19.86 11.69 -5.41
C GLY A 56 20.42 12.96 -6.04
N GLU A 57 21.68 13.30 -5.74
CA GLU A 57 22.32 14.51 -6.27
C GLU A 57 22.20 14.57 -7.81
N GLY A 58 21.71 15.72 -8.31
CA GLY A 58 21.45 15.93 -9.75
C GLY A 58 20.17 15.28 -10.30
N LYS A 59 19.44 14.49 -9.52
CA LYS A 59 18.13 13.93 -9.91
C LYS A 59 17.00 14.94 -9.63
N ARG A 60 15.85 14.74 -10.29
CA ARG A 60 14.63 15.51 -9.97
C ARG A 60 14.17 15.20 -8.53
N PRO A 61 13.48 16.13 -7.85
CA PRO A 61 13.18 16.01 -6.41
C PRO A 61 12.53 14.68 -6.01
N VAL A 62 11.52 14.24 -6.76
CA VAL A 62 10.81 12.97 -6.49
C VAL A 62 11.70 11.77 -6.82
N GLN A 63 12.48 11.84 -7.89
CA GLN A 63 13.38 10.75 -8.28
C GLN A 63 14.49 10.53 -7.27
N ALA A 64 14.93 11.58 -6.57
CA ALA A 64 15.91 11.47 -5.49
C ALA A 64 15.41 10.59 -4.34
N TYR A 65 14.13 10.68 -3.97
CA TYR A 65 13.52 9.81 -2.95
C TYR A 65 13.17 8.40 -3.43
N LEU A 66 13.32 8.13 -4.73
CA LEU A 66 13.15 6.80 -5.34
C LEU A 66 14.50 6.14 -5.65
N ASP A 67 15.61 6.75 -5.22
CA ASP A 67 16.97 6.33 -5.51
C ASP A 67 17.46 5.28 -4.53
N ILE A 68 17.10 4.01 -4.77
CA ILE A 68 17.43 2.88 -3.90
C ILE A 68 18.94 2.81 -3.62
N GLU A 69 19.77 2.91 -4.65
CA GLU A 69 21.23 2.79 -4.52
C GLU A 69 21.81 3.86 -3.60
N ASP A 70 21.41 5.13 -3.78
CA ASP A 70 21.94 6.23 -2.99
C ASP A 70 21.40 6.23 -1.55
N ILE A 71 20.14 5.80 -1.35
CA ILE A 71 19.57 5.61 0.00
C ILE A 71 20.35 4.53 0.76
N ILE A 72 20.65 3.39 0.13
CA ILE A 72 21.43 2.31 0.75
C ILE A 72 22.85 2.76 1.04
N ARG A 73 23.50 3.50 0.13
CA ARG A 73 24.83 4.10 0.35
C ARG A 73 24.83 4.98 1.61
N ILE A 74 23.88 5.91 1.72
CA ILE A 74 23.75 6.80 2.89
C ILE A 74 23.55 5.97 4.17
N ALA A 75 22.70 4.94 4.11
CA ALA A 75 22.40 4.08 5.25
C ALA A 75 23.67 3.33 5.75
N GLN A 76 24.49 2.82 4.83
CA GLN A 76 25.75 2.16 5.15
C GLN A 76 26.80 3.13 5.71
N GLU A 77 26.98 4.30 5.09
CA GLU A 77 27.94 5.32 5.53
C GLU A 77 27.58 5.92 6.90
N SER A 78 26.28 6.10 7.18
CA SER A 78 25.79 6.56 8.47
C SER A 78 25.75 5.47 9.55
N GLY A 79 25.91 4.20 9.16
CA GLY A 79 25.94 3.05 10.07
C GLY A 79 24.60 2.83 10.77
N VAL A 80 23.49 2.89 10.03
CA VAL A 80 22.16 2.60 10.59
C VAL A 80 21.92 1.10 10.72
N ASP A 81 21.15 0.70 11.74
CA ASP A 81 20.72 -0.69 11.90
C ASP A 81 19.47 -1.01 11.07
N ALA A 82 18.66 0.01 10.78
CA ALA A 82 17.36 -0.15 10.15
C ALA A 82 16.97 1.06 9.28
N ILE A 83 16.05 0.82 8.34
CA ILE A 83 15.40 1.83 7.51
C ILE A 83 13.88 1.75 7.71
N HIS A 84 13.25 2.89 8.00
CA HIS A 84 11.81 3.04 7.99
C HIS A 84 11.37 3.77 6.71
N PRO A 85 10.51 3.18 5.86
CA PRO A 85 10.16 3.78 4.57
C PRO A 85 9.04 4.83 4.68
N GLY A 86 8.27 4.84 5.77
CA GLY A 86 7.09 5.68 5.88
C GLY A 86 5.97 5.16 4.98
N TYR A 87 5.27 6.06 4.30
CA TYR A 87 4.28 5.72 3.26
C TYR A 87 4.61 6.42 1.94
N GLY A 88 4.11 5.87 0.82
CA GLY A 88 4.50 6.31 -0.52
C GLY A 88 5.97 6.03 -0.82
N PHE A 89 6.47 6.61 -1.92
CA PHE A 89 7.83 6.38 -2.42
C PHE A 89 8.15 4.88 -2.58
N LEU A 90 9.05 4.35 -1.74
CA LEU A 90 9.57 2.99 -1.80
C LEU A 90 8.95 2.06 -0.74
N CYS A 91 7.92 2.49 0.01
CA CYS A 91 7.39 1.71 1.13
C CYS A 91 6.75 0.37 0.75
N GLU A 92 6.31 0.22 -0.50
CA GLU A 92 5.72 -0.99 -1.06
C GLU A 92 6.58 -1.54 -2.22
N ASN A 93 7.85 -1.15 -2.29
CA ASN A 93 8.76 -1.58 -3.35
C ASN A 93 9.60 -2.79 -2.88
N PRO A 94 9.37 -4.01 -3.42
CA PRO A 94 10.07 -5.21 -2.99
C PRO A 94 11.57 -5.18 -3.31
N ASP A 95 12.00 -4.47 -4.36
CA ASP A 95 13.42 -4.32 -4.68
C ASP A 95 14.15 -3.49 -3.62
N PHE A 96 13.47 -2.52 -3.01
CA PHE A 96 14.05 -1.76 -1.90
C PHE A 96 14.23 -2.62 -0.64
N VAL A 97 13.28 -3.51 -0.35
CA VAL A 97 13.41 -4.49 0.74
C VAL A 97 14.60 -5.42 0.51
N LYS A 98 14.71 -5.99 -0.71
CA LYS A 98 15.84 -6.85 -1.11
C LYS A 98 17.19 -6.11 -1.01
N ALA A 99 17.23 -4.82 -1.37
CA ALA A 99 18.43 -4.01 -1.24
C ALA A 99 18.83 -3.78 0.23
N CYS A 100 17.85 -3.56 1.12
CA CYS A 100 18.10 -3.48 2.57
C CYS A 100 18.66 -4.81 3.11
N GLU A 101 18.06 -5.94 2.73
CA GLU A 101 18.50 -7.29 3.12
C GLU A 101 19.93 -7.57 2.65
N ALA A 102 20.24 -7.26 1.38
CA ALA A 102 21.59 -7.41 0.82
C ALA A 102 22.64 -6.53 1.51
N ALA A 103 22.24 -5.36 2.01
CA ALA A 103 23.08 -4.46 2.78
C ALA A 103 23.16 -4.82 4.29
N ASN A 104 22.46 -5.87 4.74
CA ASN A 104 22.31 -6.26 6.13
C ASN A 104 21.73 -5.13 7.03
N ILE A 105 20.75 -4.40 6.49
CA ILE A 105 20.01 -3.33 7.15
C ILE A 105 18.56 -3.79 7.31
N LYS A 106 17.98 -3.70 8.52
CA LYS A 106 16.60 -4.15 8.72
C LYS A 106 15.62 -3.16 8.08
N PHE A 107 14.86 -3.63 7.11
CA PHE A 107 13.68 -2.92 6.63
C PHE A 107 12.56 -2.98 7.69
N ILE A 108 12.03 -1.82 8.09
CA ILE A 108 10.89 -1.72 9.02
C ILE A 108 9.60 -1.76 8.20
N GLY A 109 9.15 -2.99 7.94
CA GLY A 109 7.93 -3.30 7.21
C GLY A 109 7.87 -4.81 6.93
N PRO A 110 6.93 -5.27 6.09
CA PRO A 110 6.84 -6.67 5.69
C PRO A 110 8.03 -7.12 4.83
N SER A 111 8.23 -8.43 4.73
CA SER A 111 9.26 -9.02 3.87
C SER A 111 8.98 -8.78 2.38
N SER A 112 10.01 -8.94 1.54
CA SER A 112 9.90 -8.78 0.09
C SER A 112 8.86 -9.73 -0.52
N ASP A 113 8.82 -10.99 -0.08
CA ASP A 113 7.82 -11.98 -0.51
C ASP A 113 6.38 -11.55 -0.18
N ILE A 114 6.16 -10.95 0.99
CA ILE A 114 4.84 -10.46 1.41
C ILE A 114 4.47 -9.22 0.59
N MET A 115 5.42 -8.32 0.33
CA MET A 115 5.19 -7.17 -0.55
C MET A 115 4.83 -7.57 -1.97
N GLU A 116 5.48 -8.60 -2.53
CA GLU A 116 5.13 -9.08 -3.87
C GLU A 116 3.72 -9.66 -3.92
N LYS A 117 3.31 -10.40 -2.87
CA LYS A 117 1.96 -10.97 -2.78
C LYS A 117 0.87 -9.91 -2.72
N PHE A 118 1.09 -8.83 -1.96
CA PHE A 118 0.08 -7.78 -1.74
C PHE A 118 0.21 -6.56 -2.66
N GLY A 119 1.38 -6.34 -3.28
CA GLY A 119 1.63 -5.22 -4.19
C GLY A 119 0.92 -5.35 -5.54
N ASN A 120 0.56 -6.56 -5.94
CA ASN A 120 -0.32 -6.82 -7.07
C ASN A 120 -1.75 -7.10 -6.58
N LYS A 121 -2.71 -6.28 -7.01
CA LYS A 121 -4.12 -6.38 -6.59
C LYS A 121 -4.79 -7.68 -6.99
N VAL A 122 -4.42 -8.28 -8.11
CA VAL A 122 -4.98 -9.57 -8.54
C VAL A 122 -4.44 -10.68 -7.62
N SER A 123 -3.13 -10.68 -7.37
CA SER A 123 -2.51 -11.62 -6.41
C SER A 123 -3.10 -11.48 -5.02
N ALA A 124 -3.24 -10.26 -4.51
CA ALA A 124 -3.83 -9.98 -3.20
C ALA A 124 -5.25 -10.54 -3.06
N ARG A 125 -6.04 -10.52 -4.15
CA ARG A 125 -7.38 -11.11 -4.18
C ARG A 125 -7.35 -12.63 -4.12
N TYR A 126 -6.42 -13.28 -4.82
CA TYR A 126 -6.26 -14.74 -4.68
C TYR A 126 -5.87 -15.15 -3.24
N VAL A 127 -5.08 -14.32 -2.55
CA VAL A 127 -4.77 -14.52 -1.12
C VAL A 127 -6.03 -14.36 -0.27
N ALA A 128 -6.86 -13.35 -0.54
CA ALA A 128 -8.13 -13.15 0.16
C ALA A 128 -9.14 -14.28 -0.07
N ASP A 129 -9.30 -14.73 -1.32
CA ASP A 129 -10.18 -15.85 -1.68
C ASP A 129 -9.71 -17.15 -0.99
N ALA A 130 -8.40 -17.43 -0.99
CA ALA A 130 -7.83 -18.58 -0.29
C ALA A 130 -8.00 -18.48 1.24
N ALA A 131 -8.07 -17.26 1.78
CA ALA A 131 -8.35 -16.98 3.17
C ALA A 131 -9.85 -16.97 3.50
N ASN A 132 -10.76 -17.21 2.53
CA ASN A 132 -12.22 -17.07 2.67
C ASN A 132 -12.66 -15.68 3.16
N VAL A 133 -11.94 -14.64 2.76
CA VAL A 133 -12.35 -13.25 2.99
C VAL A 133 -13.20 -12.80 1.79
N PRO A 134 -14.39 -12.22 2.01
CA PRO A 134 -15.23 -11.73 0.91
C PRO A 134 -14.47 -10.77 0.01
N THR A 135 -14.60 -10.94 -1.31
CA THR A 135 -14.01 -10.03 -2.31
C THR A 135 -15.04 -9.62 -3.37
N VAL A 136 -14.91 -8.41 -3.91
CA VAL A 136 -15.82 -7.90 -4.96
C VAL A 136 -15.70 -8.78 -6.20
N PRO A 137 -16.76 -9.36 -6.80
CA PRO A 137 -16.63 -10.19 -8.00
C PRO A 137 -15.75 -9.54 -9.07
N ALA A 138 -14.72 -10.27 -9.53
CA ALA A 138 -13.70 -9.73 -10.42
C ALA A 138 -13.11 -10.80 -11.34
N THR A 139 -12.42 -10.33 -12.36
CA THR A 139 -11.63 -11.15 -13.28
C THR A 139 -10.22 -11.38 -12.72
N GLY A 140 -9.50 -12.34 -13.32
CA GLY A 140 -8.04 -12.31 -13.30
C GLY A 140 -7.46 -11.17 -14.15
N PRO A 141 -6.14 -11.17 -14.41
CA PRO A 141 -5.52 -10.22 -15.32
C PRO A 141 -6.15 -10.34 -16.71
N LEU A 142 -6.41 -9.21 -17.36
CA LEU A 142 -7.03 -9.24 -18.69
C LEU A 142 -6.03 -9.68 -19.76
N PRO A 143 -6.40 -10.63 -20.63
CA PRO A 143 -5.62 -10.96 -21.82
C PRO A 143 -5.64 -9.81 -22.84
N ASP A 144 -4.90 -9.97 -23.94
CA ASP A 144 -4.90 -9.01 -25.04
C ASP A 144 -6.09 -9.20 -26.01
N ALA A 145 -6.61 -10.42 -26.13
CA ALA A 145 -7.75 -10.71 -26.99
C ALA A 145 -9.05 -10.17 -26.39
N ILE A 146 -9.68 -9.20 -27.06
CA ILE A 146 -10.90 -8.54 -26.56
C ILE A 146 -12.08 -9.49 -26.42
N GLU A 147 -12.18 -10.52 -27.26
CA GLU A 147 -13.26 -11.50 -27.20
C GLU A 147 -13.26 -12.25 -25.86
N LEU A 148 -12.07 -12.60 -25.37
CA LEU A 148 -11.90 -13.20 -24.04
C LEU A 148 -12.21 -12.19 -22.93
N VAL A 149 -11.80 -10.94 -23.09
CA VAL A 149 -12.11 -9.87 -22.13
C VAL A 149 -13.62 -9.65 -22.03
N ALA A 150 -14.35 -9.67 -23.15
CA ALA A 150 -15.80 -9.55 -23.20
C ALA A 150 -16.52 -10.72 -22.50
N GLU A 151 -16.04 -11.95 -22.71
CA GLU A 151 -16.55 -13.12 -21.99
C GLU A 151 -16.34 -12.99 -20.46
N MET A 152 -15.14 -12.58 -20.04
CA MET A 152 -14.82 -12.35 -18.63
C MET A 152 -15.67 -11.22 -18.03
N ALA A 153 -15.84 -10.11 -18.75
CA ALA A 153 -16.67 -8.98 -18.35
C ALA A 153 -18.14 -9.38 -18.18
N SER A 154 -18.68 -10.18 -19.10
CA SER A 154 -20.06 -10.69 -19.02
C SER A 154 -20.28 -11.61 -17.84
N LYS A 155 -19.27 -12.38 -17.42
CA LYS A 155 -19.37 -13.27 -16.23
C LYS A 155 -19.41 -12.46 -14.92
N VAL A 156 -18.70 -11.34 -14.85
CA VAL A 156 -18.75 -10.44 -13.68
C VAL A 156 -20.03 -9.61 -13.67
N GLY A 157 -20.45 -9.10 -14.84
CA GLY A 157 -21.65 -8.30 -15.02
C GLY A 157 -21.42 -6.79 -14.87
N TYR A 158 -22.05 -6.01 -15.76
CA TYR A 158 -21.99 -4.55 -15.75
C TYR A 158 -22.87 -3.91 -14.67
N PRO A 159 -22.53 -2.71 -14.16
CA PRO A 159 -21.37 -1.88 -14.51
C PRO A 159 -20.06 -2.40 -13.89
N LEU A 160 -18.93 -2.13 -14.56
CA LEU A 160 -17.60 -2.60 -14.16
C LEU A 160 -16.68 -1.42 -13.80
N MET A 161 -15.69 -1.70 -12.96
CA MET A 161 -14.52 -0.85 -12.72
C MET A 161 -13.28 -1.57 -13.24
N LEU A 162 -12.60 -0.95 -14.20
CA LEU A 162 -11.26 -1.35 -14.62
C LEU A 162 -10.23 -0.74 -13.68
N LYS A 163 -9.27 -1.55 -13.23
CA LYS A 163 -8.19 -1.14 -12.33
C LYS A 163 -6.83 -1.65 -12.80
N ALA A 164 -5.80 -0.84 -12.62
CA ALA A 164 -4.40 -1.28 -12.76
C ALA A 164 -4.01 -2.24 -11.62
N SER A 165 -3.37 -3.36 -11.97
CA SER A 165 -2.97 -4.39 -10.99
C SER A 165 -1.90 -3.90 -10.02
N TRP A 166 -0.95 -3.09 -10.48
CA TRP A 166 0.18 -2.57 -9.71
C TRP A 166 -0.01 -1.09 -9.29
N GLY A 167 -1.22 -0.54 -9.46
CA GLY A 167 -1.50 0.88 -9.24
C GLY A 167 -2.00 1.21 -7.84
N GLY A 168 -1.71 2.43 -7.36
CA GLY A 168 -2.16 2.95 -6.05
C GLY A 168 -2.67 4.40 -6.11
N GLY A 169 -3.26 4.88 -5.01
CA GLY A 169 -3.62 6.31 -4.83
C GLY A 169 -4.76 6.85 -5.71
N GLY A 170 -5.67 5.97 -6.14
CA GLY A 170 -6.86 6.34 -6.92
C GLY A 170 -6.62 6.64 -8.40
N ARG A 171 -5.43 6.34 -8.94
CA ARG A 171 -5.09 6.50 -10.36
C ARG A 171 -5.24 5.18 -11.12
N GLY A 172 -5.49 5.24 -12.44
CA GLY A 172 -5.67 4.06 -13.27
C GLY A 172 -6.96 3.28 -12.98
N MET A 173 -8.04 3.99 -12.65
CA MET A 173 -9.37 3.41 -12.45
C MET A 173 -10.38 4.00 -13.43
N ARG A 174 -11.21 3.17 -14.05
CA ARG A 174 -12.18 3.59 -15.08
C ARG A 174 -13.49 2.84 -14.95
N VAL A 175 -14.60 3.57 -14.98
CA VAL A 175 -15.93 2.97 -15.03
C VAL A 175 -16.24 2.53 -16.47
N ILE A 176 -16.81 1.34 -16.62
CA ILE A 176 -17.31 0.79 -17.88
C ILE A 176 -18.78 0.46 -17.66
N GLU A 177 -19.67 1.22 -18.30
CA GLU A 177 -21.11 1.12 -18.05
C GLU A 177 -21.77 -0.05 -18.80
N ASN A 178 -21.21 -0.42 -19.95
CA ASN A 178 -21.79 -1.40 -20.86
C ASN A 178 -20.72 -1.99 -21.81
N GLU A 179 -21.10 -3.03 -22.55
CA GLU A 179 -20.20 -3.74 -23.47
C GLU A 179 -19.64 -2.87 -24.59
N ALA A 180 -20.40 -1.87 -25.07
CA ALA A 180 -19.94 -0.99 -26.15
C ALA A 180 -18.76 -0.10 -25.74
N GLU A 181 -18.59 0.16 -24.45
CA GLU A 181 -17.49 0.95 -23.90
C GLU A 181 -16.23 0.12 -23.59
N LEU A 182 -16.37 -1.21 -23.51
CA LEU A 182 -15.36 -2.12 -22.95
C LEU A 182 -13.99 -1.96 -23.61
N GLN A 183 -13.92 -2.15 -24.94
CA GLN A 183 -12.66 -2.09 -25.70
C GLN A 183 -11.94 -0.75 -25.48
N ALA A 184 -12.66 0.36 -25.68
CA ALA A 184 -12.10 1.70 -25.60
C ALA A 184 -11.54 2.00 -24.20
N GLN A 185 -12.23 1.57 -23.15
CA GLN A 185 -11.78 1.78 -21.76
C GLN A 185 -10.61 0.86 -21.40
N VAL A 186 -10.58 -0.38 -21.87
CA VAL A 186 -9.47 -1.31 -21.65
C VAL A 186 -8.20 -0.80 -22.31
N ASP A 187 -8.24 -0.40 -23.58
CA ASP A 187 -7.07 0.12 -24.31
C ASP A 187 -6.52 1.41 -23.70
N SER A 188 -7.43 2.26 -23.22
CA SER A 188 -7.06 3.49 -22.51
C SER A 188 -6.43 3.17 -21.16
N GLY A 189 -7.02 2.24 -20.39
CA GLY A 189 -6.53 1.79 -19.10
C GLY A 189 -5.14 1.15 -19.16
N LYS A 190 -4.91 0.23 -20.10
CA LYS A 190 -3.60 -0.40 -20.33
C LYS A 190 -2.51 0.63 -20.61
N ARG A 191 -2.78 1.60 -21.50
CA ARG A 191 -1.85 2.69 -21.84
C ARG A 191 -1.52 3.58 -20.64
N GLU A 192 -2.52 3.96 -19.86
CA GLU A 192 -2.33 4.77 -18.66
C GLU A 192 -1.52 4.02 -17.60
N SER A 193 -1.83 2.75 -17.37
CA SER A 193 -1.11 1.90 -16.42
C SER A 193 0.37 1.78 -16.79
N LYS A 194 0.67 1.53 -18.07
CA LYS A 194 2.05 1.48 -18.58
C LYS A 194 2.80 2.78 -18.36
N ALA A 195 2.16 3.91 -18.64
CA ALA A 195 2.79 5.23 -18.49
C ALA A 195 3.02 5.62 -17.02
N ALA A 196 2.13 5.21 -16.12
CA ALA A 196 2.19 5.59 -14.71
C ALA A 196 3.02 4.62 -13.85
N PHE A 197 2.94 3.32 -14.13
CA PHE A 197 3.48 2.25 -13.29
C PHE A 197 4.49 1.34 -14.03
N GLY A 198 4.72 1.55 -15.32
CA GLY A 198 5.63 0.73 -16.13
C GLY A 198 5.07 -0.65 -16.51
N ASN A 199 3.83 -0.96 -16.13
CA ASN A 199 3.16 -2.24 -16.35
C ASN A 199 1.73 -2.00 -16.87
N ASP A 200 1.32 -2.66 -17.96
CA ASP A 200 -0.01 -2.54 -18.59
C ASP A 200 -1.05 -3.55 -18.07
N GLU A 201 -0.71 -4.37 -17.07
CA GLU A 201 -1.64 -5.32 -16.47
C GLU A 201 -2.81 -4.62 -15.76
N VAL A 202 -4.02 -4.99 -16.17
CA VAL A 202 -5.29 -4.47 -15.65
C VAL A 202 -6.27 -5.61 -15.42
N TYR A 203 -7.26 -5.41 -14.56
CA TYR A 203 -8.35 -6.35 -14.31
C TYR A 203 -9.70 -5.60 -14.20
N LEU A 204 -10.81 -6.35 -14.26
CA LEU A 204 -12.17 -5.83 -14.11
C LEU A 204 -12.78 -6.35 -12.80
N GLU A 205 -13.48 -5.47 -12.09
CA GLU A 205 -14.32 -5.84 -10.95
C GLU A 205 -15.71 -5.23 -11.09
N ARG A 206 -16.70 -5.80 -10.41
CA ARG A 206 -18.04 -5.22 -10.31
C ARG A 206 -17.95 -3.83 -9.66
N LEU A 207 -18.59 -2.84 -10.29
CA LEU A 207 -18.65 -1.50 -9.71
C LEU A 207 -19.71 -1.45 -8.60
N ILE A 208 -19.28 -1.20 -7.36
CA ILE A 208 -20.16 -0.83 -6.26
C ILE A 208 -20.33 0.69 -6.28
N ARG A 209 -21.51 1.18 -6.68
CA ARG A 209 -21.74 2.64 -6.82
C ARG A 209 -21.88 3.35 -5.49
N ARG A 210 -22.63 2.75 -4.55
CA ARG A 210 -22.87 3.30 -3.22
C ARG A 210 -22.03 2.54 -2.22
N ALA A 211 -20.70 2.67 -2.36
CA ALA A 211 -19.76 2.06 -1.43
C ALA A 211 -19.37 3.05 -0.32
N ARG A 212 -19.20 2.51 0.88
CA ARG A 212 -18.40 3.12 1.94
C ARG A 212 -17.04 2.44 1.99
N HIS A 213 -15.99 3.20 2.28
CA HIS A 213 -14.64 2.68 2.41
C HIS A 213 -14.34 2.49 3.90
N ILE A 214 -14.17 1.22 4.30
CA ILE A 214 -13.78 0.81 5.64
C ILE A 214 -12.41 0.17 5.56
N GLU A 215 -11.55 0.41 6.53
CA GLU A 215 -10.24 -0.24 6.56
C GLU A 215 -9.85 -0.65 7.97
N VAL A 216 -9.22 -1.81 8.12
CA VAL A 216 -8.83 -2.36 9.44
C VAL A 216 -7.34 -2.23 9.63
N GLN A 217 -6.93 -1.63 10.75
CA GLN A 217 -5.52 -1.56 11.13
C GLN A 217 -5.06 -2.89 11.69
N ILE A 218 -3.93 -3.39 11.21
CA ILE A 218 -3.32 -4.63 11.67
C ILE A 218 -1.91 -4.35 12.20
N LEU A 219 -1.53 -5.05 13.27
CA LEU A 219 -0.16 -5.17 13.75
C LEU A 219 0.17 -6.66 13.91
N ALA A 220 1.30 -7.07 13.35
CA ALA A 220 1.79 -8.43 13.44
C ALA A 220 3.27 -8.48 13.85
N ASP A 221 3.63 -9.45 14.69
CA ASP A 221 5.01 -9.69 15.12
C ASP A 221 5.63 -10.91 14.42
N HIS A 222 6.94 -11.09 14.60
CA HIS A 222 7.68 -12.24 14.05
C HIS A 222 7.42 -13.56 14.80
N HIS A 223 6.55 -13.56 15.81
CA HIS A 223 6.20 -14.74 16.61
C HIS A 223 4.81 -15.30 16.26
N GLY A 224 4.18 -14.76 15.21
CA GLY A 224 2.87 -15.19 14.73
C GLY A 224 1.69 -14.57 15.47
N ASN A 225 1.92 -13.57 16.32
CA ASN A 225 0.85 -12.80 16.92
C ASN A 225 0.36 -11.75 15.92
N VAL A 226 -0.96 -11.67 15.76
CA VAL A 226 -1.62 -10.68 14.90
C VAL A 226 -2.78 -10.09 15.68
N VAL A 227 -2.83 -8.76 15.74
CA VAL A 227 -3.91 -8.01 16.39
C VAL A 227 -4.45 -6.96 15.43
N HIS A 228 -5.73 -6.61 15.62
CA HIS A 228 -6.32 -5.46 14.95
C HIS A 228 -6.42 -4.29 15.92
N LEU A 229 -6.32 -3.07 15.41
CA LEU A 229 -6.59 -1.84 16.15
C LEU A 229 -7.87 -1.18 15.63
N PHE A 230 -8.92 -2.00 15.53
CA PHE A 230 -10.22 -1.62 14.96
C PHE A 230 -10.13 -1.10 13.52
N GLU A 231 -11.23 -0.53 13.06
CA GLU A 231 -11.45 -0.01 11.74
C GLU A 231 -11.44 1.53 11.67
N ARG A 232 -11.24 2.03 10.46
CA ARG A 232 -11.39 3.44 10.10
C ARG A 232 -12.41 3.58 8.98
N GLU A 233 -13.08 4.71 9.01
CA GLU A 233 -14.04 5.16 8.02
C GLU A 233 -13.36 6.18 7.12
N CYS A 234 -13.29 5.86 5.82
CA CYS A 234 -12.52 6.65 4.85
C CYS A 234 -13.34 7.00 3.60
N SER A 235 -14.68 7.02 3.70
CA SER A 235 -15.55 7.25 2.54
C SER A 235 -15.57 8.70 2.07
N MET A 236 -15.16 9.66 2.91
CA MET A 236 -15.07 11.07 2.53
C MET A 236 -13.88 11.29 1.60
N GLN A 237 -14.14 11.11 0.31
CA GLN A 237 -13.14 11.12 -0.75
C GLN A 237 -13.44 12.17 -1.81
N ARG A 238 -12.38 12.66 -2.46
CA ARG A 238 -12.49 13.47 -3.67
C ARG A 238 -11.66 12.80 -4.77
N ARG A 239 -12.29 12.41 -5.88
CA ARG A 239 -11.64 11.67 -6.98
C ARG A 239 -10.88 10.44 -6.47
N ASN A 240 -11.54 9.64 -5.62
CA ASN A 240 -11.01 8.41 -5.04
C ASN A 240 -9.75 8.59 -4.15
N GLN A 241 -9.51 9.81 -3.66
CA GLN A 241 -8.48 10.10 -2.66
C GLN A 241 -9.15 10.47 -1.34
N LYS A 242 -8.67 9.88 -0.24
CA LYS A 242 -9.14 10.13 1.12
C LYS A 242 -8.89 11.60 1.50
N VAL A 243 -9.90 12.25 2.08
CA VAL A 243 -9.84 13.66 2.50
C VAL A 243 -10.07 13.80 4.00
N VAL A 244 -10.99 13.00 4.53
CA VAL A 244 -11.27 12.93 5.97
C VAL A 244 -11.45 11.48 6.36
N GLU A 245 -10.71 11.06 7.39
CA GLU A 245 -10.78 9.73 7.98
C GLU A 245 -11.27 9.83 9.44
N ARG A 246 -12.02 8.82 9.89
CA ARG A 246 -12.56 8.77 11.26
C ARG A 246 -12.38 7.38 11.86
N ALA A 247 -12.26 7.30 13.18
CA ALA A 247 -12.18 6.03 13.91
C ALA A 247 -12.96 6.13 15.23
N PRO A 248 -13.75 5.11 15.62
CA PRO A 248 -14.21 4.00 14.78
C PRO A 248 -15.21 4.46 13.69
N ALA A 249 -15.68 3.55 12.84
CA ALA A 249 -16.74 3.84 11.89
C ALA A 249 -18.09 4.00 12.63
N PRO A 250 -18.74 5.17 12.55
CA PRO A 250 -19.86 5.51 13.44
C PRO A 250 -21.18 4.83 13.09
N TYR A 251 -21.26 4.13 11.97
CA TYR A 251 -22.48 3.49 11.47
C TYR A 251 -22.43 1.96 11.50
N LEU A 252 -21.29 1.37 11.88
CA LEU A 252 -21.19 -0.08 12.05
C LEU A 252 -21.68 -0.47 13.44
N SER A 253 -22.49 -1.52 13.50
CA SER A 253 -22.79 -2.23 14.75
C SER A 253 -21.52 -2.90 15.30
N ASP A 254 -21.56 -3.33 16.56
CA ASP A 254 -20.43 -4.04 17.16
C ASP A 254 -20.21 -5.40 16.48
N GLU A 255 -21.28 -6.06 16.04
CA GLU A 255 -21.24 -7.31 15.29
C GLU A 255 -20.59 -7.12 13.91
N GLU A 256 -21.05 -6.13 13.13
CA GLU A 256 -20.47 -5.82 11.81
C GLU A 256 -18.99 -5.44 11.92
N ARG A 257 -18.65 -4.66 12.95
CA ARG A 257 -17.26 -4.27 13.24
C ARG A 257 -16.40 -5.49 13.56
N GLN A 258 -16.89 -6.39 14.41
CA GLN A 258 -16.17 -7.62 14.73
C GLN A 258 -15.98 -8.48 13.49
N GLU A 259 -17.01 -8.62 12.66
CA GLU A 259 -16.94 -9.42 11.43
C GLU A 259 -15.84 -8.91 10.48
N ILE A 260 -15.83 -7.62 10.15
CA ILE A 260 -14.83 -7.02 9.26
C ILE A 260 -13.43 -7.12 9.87
N CYS A 261 -13.28 -6.86 11.18
CA CYS A 261 -11.99 -6.95 11.86
C CYS A 261 -11.44 -8.39 11.87
N MET A 262 -12.31 -9.38 12.07
CA MET A 262 -11.92 -10.79 12.07
C MET A 262 -11.52 -11.27 10.67
N SER A 263 -12.21 -10.80 9.62
CA SER A 263 -11.81 -11.05 8.23
C SER A 263 -10.42 -10.49 7.90
N ALA A 264 -10.13 -9.26 8.35
CA ALA A 264 -8.79 -8.68 8.19
C ALA A 264 -7.71 -9.47 8.95
N LEU A 265 -7.99 -9.89 10.18
CA LEU A 265 -7.09 -10.74 10.97
C LEU A 265 -6.82 -12.08 10.27
N GLN A 266 -7.87 -12.72 9.76
CA GLN A 266 -7.79 -14.00 9.05
C GLN A 266 -6.92 -13.89 7.81
N LEU A 267 -7.12 -12.85 6.99
CA LEU A 267 -6.28 -12.56 5.83
C LEU A 267 -4.80 -12.46 6.22
N MET A 268 -4.49 -11.56 7.15
CA MET A 268 -3.11 -11.23 7.49
C MET A 268 -2.39 -12.39 8.17
N LYS A 269 -3.11 -13.15 9.01
CA LYS A 269 -2.58 -14.37 9.63
C LYS A 269 -2.30 -15.47 8.60
N SER A 270 -3.22 -15.69 7.65
CA SER A 270 -3.04 -16.71 6.60
C SER A 270 -1.88 -16.38 5.66
N ALA A 271 -1.64 -15.09 5.41
CA ALA A 271 -0.56 -14.63 4.58
C ALA A 271 0.82 -14.65 5.27
N GLY A 272 0.86 -14.80 6.60
CA GLY A 272 2.09 -14.67 7.39
C GLY A 272 2.62 -13.24 7.41
N TYR A 273 1.72 -12.25 7.50
CA TYR A 273 2.08 -10.83 7.51
C TYR A 273 2.89 -10.46 8.76
N GLU A 274 3.76 -9.46 8.64
CA GLU A 274 4.56 -8.90 9.74
C GLU A 274 4.56 -7.36 9.67
N ASN A 275 4.79 -6.71 10.81
CA ASN A 275 4.74 -5.24 10.97
C ASN A 275 3.31 -4.67 10.94
N ALA A 276 3.18 -3.36 10.69
CA ALA A 276 1.91 -2.69 10.51
C ALA A 276 1.39 -2.87 9.08
N GLY A 277 0.08 -3.06 8.94
CA GLY A 277 -0.60 -3.15 7.66
C GLY A 277 -2.04 -2.68 7.77
N THR A 278 -2.70 -2.43 6.64
CA THR A 278 -4.12 -2.08 6.62
C THR A 278 -4.82 -2.94 5.57
N VAL A 279 -5.96 -3.52 5.94
CA VAL A 279 -6.84 -4.24 5.00
C VAL A 279 -8.01 -3.32 4.67
N GLU A 280 -8.15 -2.95 3.40
CA GLU A 280 -9.21 -2.08 2.92
C GLU A 280 -10.40 -2.90 2.39
N PHE A 281 -11.60 -2.45 2.71
CA PHE A 281 -12.87 -3.05 2.32
C PHE A 281 -13.81 -2.00 1.70
N LEU A 282 -14.68 -2.46 0.81
CA LEU A 282 -15.83 -1.71 0.35
C LEU A 282 -17.09 -2.29 1.00
N TRP A 283 -17.80 -1.44 1.75
CA TRP A 283 -19.13 -1.75 2.27
C TRP A 283 -20.18 -1.26 1.28
N ASP A 284 -20.93 -2.17 0.69
CA ASP A 284 -22.02 -1.85 -0.22
C ASP A 284 -23.27 -1.45 0.59
N VAL A 285 -23.70 -0.20 0.41
CA VAL A 285 -24.85 0.37 1.12
C VAL A 285 -26.16 -0.29 0.70
N ASP A 286 -26.19 -0.98 -0.44
CA ASP A 286 -27.42 -1.49 -1.04
C ASP A 286 -27.80 -2.87 -0.50
N ASP A 287 -26.81 -3.74 -0.28
CA ASP A 287 -27.00 -5.10 0.24
C ASP A 287 -26.48 -5.28 1.68
N GLY A 288 -25.78 -4.29 2.23
CA GLY A 288 -25.21 -4.35 3.57
C GLY A 288 -24.04 -5.34 3.71
N GLN A 289 -23.36 -5.67 2.62
CA GLN A 289 -22.22 -6.57 2.62
C GLN A 289 -20.90 -5.81 2.47
N TYR A 290 -19.81 -6.40 2.96
CA TYR A 290 -18.45 -5.91 2.72
C TYR A 290 -17.67 -6.84 1.81
N TYR A 291 -16.69 -6.27 1.12
CA TYR A 291 -15.89 -6.92 0.08
C TYR A 291 -14.46 -6.36 0.03
#